data_AF-A0A0Q6A581-F1
#
_entry.id   AF-A0A0Q6A581-F1
#
_cell.length_a   1.000
_cell.length_b   1.000
_cell.length_c   1.000
_cell.angle_alpha   90.00
_cell.angle_beta   90.00
_cell.angle_gamma   90.00
#
_symmetry.space_group_name_H-M   'P 1'
#
loop_
_entity.id
_entity.type
_entity.pdbx_description
1 polymer ?
#
loop_
_entity_poly.entity_id
_entity_poly.type
_entity_poly.pdbx_seq_one_letter_code
_entity_poly.pdbx_strand_id
1 'polypeptide(L)'
;MATAAAPMSELVRATGARQVRLVCGVILFAYVVSHFLNHALGNISVEAMEAGVYYHTLFWQFLPVSIIFYTAALSHMGLGIYALYQRRQFRWRTIEPLQLVLGLSIPALVMGHVIGVRLGYTLYDHQKLYPQELYLFFVAAPGRLWQMTILLLIAWVHGCIGIYFWLRLKPFFPRAAPYLLATAVLIPTLSLLGIYQGGRSIEIESDDRDWRAQNLGRRQVGTVAENNALDRIAGGLNAGYFGLLGLVLVARGVRAWRERRGGMIALSYGNGKTVRVPKGLSVLEASLRHNVPHASVCGGRARCSTCRIRVIGDHDALPTPSQREAFVLTRVGTADPSIRLACQLRPTSDLSFFQLFAPHTHSTDEASTSASIGQERYLVSLFVDMRGSTQLAEKRLPFDTVFIVNRFLGAVSQAVIENGGQPNQFVGDGMLALFGLSADPQTACRQALKAASGIGVHIDELNDLLSHDLREPIRFGIGIHGGEVIIGDIGYRDHVVFTALGDAVNVAARLQEMTKGLACEAVVSEEVRDNAGLAEDALPQQEVAIRGRDEPLAVRVVANARQLAALVDRSERVAA
;
A
#
# COMPACT_ATOMS: atom_id res chain seq x y z
N MET A 1 -30.21 16.06 25.24
CA MET A 1 -29.22 17.10 24.91
C MET A 1 -28.26 17.25 26.07
N ALA A 2 -27.03 16.74 25.93
CA ALA A 2 -25.84 17.17 26.67
C ALA A 2 -24.67 16.26 26.23
N THR A 3 -24.10 16.55 25.06
CA THR A 3 -22.79 16.01 24.69
C THR A 3 -21.75 16.67 25.58
N ALA A 4 -21.35 15.98 26.66
CA ALA A 4 -20.23 16.41 27.47
C ALA A 4 -18.97 16.41 26.58
N ALA A 5 -18.42 17.60 26.35
CA ALA A 5 -17.17 17.78 25.64
C ALA A 5 -16.07 17.04 26.41
N ALA A 6 -15.43 16.07 25.75
CA ALA A 6 -14.28 15.37 26.31
C ALA A 6 -13.19 16.40 26.68
N PRO A 7 -12.56 16.29 27.86
CA PRO A 7 -11.57 17.25 28.30
C PRO A 7 -10.39 17.26 27.33
N MET A 8 -9.93 18.47 26.97
CA MET A 8 -8.86 18.72 25.98
C MET A 8 -7.57 17.90 26.25
N SER A 9 -7.36 17.44 27.49
CA SER A 9 -6.27 16.54 27.90
C SER A 9 -6.37 15.11 27.35
N GLU A 10 -7.57 14.57 27.09
CA GLU A 10 -7.75 13.24 26.46
C GLU A 10 -7.49 13.29 24.95
N LEU A 11 -7.88 14.38 24.28
CA LEU A 11 -7.60 14.60 22.86
C LEU A 11 -6.08 14.68 22.60
N VAL A 12 -5.35 15.38 23.49
CA VAL A 12 -3.88 15.53 23.40
C VAL A 12 -3.15 14.25 23.78
N ARG A 13 -3.65 13.45 24.73
CA ARG A 13 -3.07 12.15 25.12
C ARG A 13 -3.22 11.07 24.02
N ALA A 14 -4.25 11.15 23.18
CA ALA A 14 -4.48 10.22 22.07
C ALA A 14 -3.62 10.52 20.82
N THR A 15 -3.12 11.75 20.66
CA THR A 15 -2.28 12.14 19.51
C THR A 15 -0.82 11.73 19.68
N GLY A 16 -0.43 10.60 19.08
CA GLY A 16 0.97 10.19 19.05
C GLY A 16 1.88 11.16 18.26
N ALA A 17 3.16 11.28 18.65
CA ALA A 17 4.16 12.19 18.05
C ALA A 17 4.26 12.16 16.51
N ARG A 18 3.89 11.05 15.86
CA ARG A 18 3.86 10.94 14.39
C ARG A 18 2.70 11.70 13.76
N GLN A 19 1.55 11.79 14.43
CA GLN A 19 0.39 12.54 13.97
C GLN A 19 0.65 14.03 14.06
N VAL A 20 1.25 14.47 15.18
CA VAL A 20 1.80 15.82 15.32
C VAL A 20 2.78 16.12 14.19
N ARG A 21 3.76 15.23 13.94
CA ARG A 21 4.72 15.40 12.83
C ARG A 21 4.05 15.54 11.46
N LEU A 22 3.01 14.73 11.19
CA LEU A 22 2.27 14.77 9.93
C LEU A 22 1.51 16.10 9.79
N VAL A 23 0.75 16.51 10.81
CA VAL A 23 0.00 17.77 10.79
C VAL A 23 0.95 18.94 10.59
N CYS A 24 2.04 19.00 11.35
CA CYS A 24 3.06 20.03 11.18
C CYS A 24 3.65 19.99 9.76
N GLY A 25 3.98 18.79 9.26
CA GLY A 25 4.51 18.62 7.91
C GLY A 25 3.55 19.06 6.80
N VAL A 26 2.25 18.84 6.95
CA VAL A 26 1.22 19.29 6.00
C VAL A 26 1.10 20.82 6.02
N ILE A 27 1.13 21.46 7.20
CA ILE A 27 1.12 22.92 7.32
C ILE A 27 2.34 23.52 6.61
N LEU A 28 3.53 22.99 6.87
CA LEU A 28 4.76 23.43 6.21
C LEU A 28 4.72 23.17 4.70
N PHE A 29 4.21 22.03 4.27
CA PHE A 29 4.10 21.71 2.85
C PHE A 29 3.10 22.62 2.14
N ALA A 30 2.00 23.02 2.79
CA ALA A 30 1.07 24.01 2.26
C ALA A 30 1.75 25.37 2.04
N TYR A 31 2.58 25.82 2.99
CA TYR A 31 3.40 27.02 2.82
C TYR A 31 4.36 26.88 1.62
N VAL A 32 5.06 25.76 1.53
CA VAL A 32 5.98 25.50 0.41
C VAL A 32 5.23 25.50 -0.93
N VAL A 33 4.07 24.85 -1.03
CA VAL A 33 3.24 24.85 -2.25
C VAL A 33 2.81 26.27 -2.63
N SER A 34 2.25 27.05 -1.70
CA SER A 34 1.82 28.42 -2.00
C SER A 34 3.00 29.31 -2.39
N HIS A 35 4.18 29.10 -1.81
CA HIS A 35 5.38 29.85 -2.13
C HIS A 35 5.91 29.50 -3.53
N PHE A 36 5.91 28.22 -3.90
CA PHE A 36 6.25 27.75 -5.25
C PHE A 36 5.30 28.28 -6.32
N LEU A 37 4.00 28.29 -6.03
CA LEU A 37 3.01 28.89 -6.92
C LEU A 37 3.27 30.39 -7.10
N ASN A 38 3.71 31.09 -6.05
CA ASN A 38 4.11 32.49 -6.17
C ASN A 38 5.32 32.69 -7.07
N HIS A 39 6.35 31.83 -6.94
CA HIS A 39 7.51 31.85 -7.84
C HIS A 39 7.12 31.56 -9.29
N ALA A 40 6.14 30.69 -9.54
CA ALA A 40 5.64 30.40 -10.87
C ALA A 40 4.97 31.60 -11.55
N LEU A 41 4.53 32.62 -10.81
CA LEU A 41 4.02 33.86 -11.39
C LEU A 41 5.09 34.64 -12.17
N GLY A 42 6.37 34.36 -11.94
CA GLY A 42 7.47 34.93 -12.71
C GLY A 42 7.48 34.52 -14.18
N ASN A 43 6.72 33.48 -14.56
CA ASN A 43 6.47 33.15 -15.97
C ASN A 43 5.52 34.15 -16.66
N ILE A 44 4.85 35.01 -15.89
CA ILE A 44 4.00 36.10 -16.38
C ILE A 44 4.81 37.39 -16.36
N SER A 45 5.22 37.82 -15.17
CA SER A 45 6.09 39.00 -14.97
C SER A 45 6.61 39.08 -13.52
N VAL A 46 7.55 39.98 -13.25
CA VAL A 46 8.05 40.24 -11.88
C VAL A 46 6.95 40.90 -11.02
N GLU A 47 6.15 41.80 -11.60
CA GLU A 47 5.03 42.47 -10.93
C GLU A 47 3.96 41.46 -10.51
N ALA A 48 3.72 40.42 -11.32
CA ALA A 48 2.81 39.34 -10.94
C ALA A 48 3.32 38.58 -9.70
N MET A 49 4.64 38.34 -9.59
CA MET A 49 5.24 37.74 -8.40
C MET A 49 5.08 38.62 -7.16
N GLU A 50 5.23 39.95 -7.30
CA GLU A 50 5.03 40.91 -6.21
C GLU A 50 3.56 40.99 -5.78
N ALA A 51 2.62 41.05 -6.72
CA ALA A 51 1.20 41.01 -6.41
C ALA A 51 0.82 39.73 -5.68
N GLY A 52 1.33 38.58 -6.14
CA GLY A 52 1.13 37.31 -5.47
C GLY A 52 1.74 37.27 -4.06
N VAL A 53 2.96 37.80 -3.88
CA VAL A 53 3.66 37.75 -2.59
C VAL A 53 2.96 38.59 -1.54
N TYR A 54 2.31 39.67 -1.96
CA TYR A 54 1.46 40.46 -1.09
C TYR A 54 0.34 39.61 -0.46
N TYR A 55 -0.44 38.88 -1.27
CA TYR A 55 -1.49 38.01 -0.73
C TYR A 55 -0.93 36.81 0.05
N HIS A 56 0.18 36.25 -0.41
CA HIS A 56 0.88 35.18 0.28
C HIS A 56 1.30 35.61 1.69
N THR A 57 1.93 36.78 1.81
CA THR A 57 2.37 37.33 3.09
C THR A 57 1.19 37.73 3.96
N LEU A 58 0.14 38.35 3.40
CA LEU A 58 -1.07 38.70 4.14
C LEU A 58 -1.67 37.48 4.86
N PHE A 59 -1.79 36.35 4.16
CA PHE A 59 -2.32 35.11 4.75
C PHE A 59 -1.38 34.51 5.78
N TRP A 60 -0.11 34.28 5.41
CA TRP A 60 0.84 33.55 6.28
C TRP A 60 1.34 34.36 7.47
N GLN A 61 1.29 35.69 7.38
CA GLN A 61 1.64 36.59 8.48
C GLN A 61 0.44 37.05 9.30
N PHE A 62 -0.79 36.67 8.92
CA PHE A 62 -1.94 36.84 9.79
C PHE A 62 -1.65 36.18 11.14
N LEU A 63 -1.83 36.90 12.25
CA LEU A 63 -1.28 36.53 13.55
C LEU A 63 -1.64 35.08 13.98
N PRO A 64 -2.91 34.63 13.91
CA PRO A 64 -3.26 33.24 14.21
C PRO A 64 -2.55 32.22 13.32
N VAL A 65 -2.45 32.50 12.01
CA VAL A 65 -1.80 31.60 11.03
C VAL A 65 -0.29 31.54 11.28
N SER A 66 0.35 32.68 11.54
CA SER A 66 1.79 32.73 11.81
C SER A 66 2.17 31.99 13.09
N ILE A 67 1.37 32.11 14.17
CA ILE A 67 1.56 31.33 15.41
C ILE A 67 1.50 29.83 15.10
N ILE A 68 0.50 29.39 14.34
CA ILE A 68 0.35 27.99 13.94
C ILE A 68 1.54 27.53 13.10
N PHE A 69 1.95 28.34 12.12
CA PHE A 69 3.05 28.03 11.21
C PHE A 69 4.38 27.89 11.94
N TYR A 70 4.78 28.85 12.79
CA TYR A 70 6.04 28.77 13.53
C TYR A 70 6.02 27.65 14.58
N THR A 71 4.88 27.41 15.23
CA THR A 71 4.72 26.26 16.13
C THR A 71 4.90 24.93 15.39
N ALA A 72 4.32 24.82 14.18
CA ALA A 72 4.48 23.66 13.31
C ALA A 72 5.93 23.49 12.85
N ALA A 73 6.61 24.58 12.44
CA ALA A 73 8.01 24.57 12.02
C ALA A 73 8.94 24.04 13.13
N LEU A 74 8.84 24.63 14.34
CA LEU A 74 9.65 24.23 15.49
C LEU A 74 9.36 22.80 15.92
N SER A 75 8.07 22.42 15.97
CA SER A 75 7.66 21.06 16.34
C SER A 75 8.13 20.03 15.32
N HIS A 76 8.01 20.32 14.02
CA HIS A 76 8.44 19.41 12.97
C HIS A 76 9.97 19.21 12.99
N MET A 77 10.73 20.31 13.14
CA MET A 77 12.19 20.27 13.28
C MET A 77 12.60 19.47 14.53
N GLY A 78 12.02 19.77 15.69
CA GLY A 78 12.30 19.05 16.94
C GLY A 78 12.00 17.56 16.85
N LEU A 79 10.88 17.18 16.21
CA LEU A 79 10.54 15.79 15.96
C LEU A 79 11.49 15.10 14.96
N GLY A 80 12.04 15.85 13.99
CA GLY A 80 13.09 15.37 13.09
C GLY A 80 14.39 15.05 13.82
N ILE A 81 14.85 15.96 14.69
CA ILE A 81 16.03 15.78 15.54
C ILE A 81 15.82 14.62 16.53
N TYR A 82 14.65 14.55 17.15
CA TYR A 82 14.27 13.44 18.02
C TYR A 82 14.24 12.11 17.26
N ALA A 83 13.79 12.10 16.01
CA ALA A 83 13.84 10.91 15.16
C ALA A 83 15.29 10.48 14.86
N LEU A 84 16.22 11.43 14.66
CA LEU A 84 17.65 11.14 14.53
C LEU A 84 18.20 10.48 15.81
N TYR A 85 17.88 11.02 16.99
CA TYR A 85 18.27 10.42 18.27
C TYR A 85 17.74 8.99 18.43
N GLN A 86 16.44 8.79 18.13
CA GLN A 86 15.75 7.52 18.35
C GLN A 86 16.21 6.40 17.43
N ARG A 87 16.58 6.70 16.18
CA ARG A 87 16.98 5.67 15.21
C ARG A 87 18.22 4.90 15.68
N ARG A 88 18.12 3.58 15.81
CA ARG A 88 19.26 2.74 16.22
C ARG A 88 20.13 2.33 15.03
N GLN A 89 19.54 2.13 13.84
CA GLN A 89 20.27 1.76 12.62
C GLN A 89 19.79 2.55 11.39
N PHE A 90 20.70 2.76 10.44
CA PHE A 90 20.38 3.29 9.11
C PHE A 90 20.40 2.14 8.09
N ARG A 91 19.24 1.89 7.48
CA ARG A 91 19.17 1.04 6.28
C ARG A 91 19.27 1.94 5.06
N TRP A 92 20.49 2.16 4.58
CA TRP A 92 20.79 3.05 3.45
C TRP A 92 20.07 2.71 2.15
N ARG A 93 19.59 1.46 2.00
CA ARG A 93 18.79 1.01 0.85
C ARG A 93 17.32 1.46 0.88
N THR A 94 16.87 2.13 1.94
CA THR A 94 15.50 2.66 2.02
C THR A 94 15.51 4.16 1.75
N ILE A 95 14.37 4.73 1.34
CA ILE A 95 14.23 6.19 1.12
C ILE A 95 14.13 6.99 2.44
N GLU A 96 14.01 6.32 3.60
CA GLU A 96 13.84 7.01 4.89
C GLU A 96 15.08 7.78 5.40
N PRO A 97 16.32 7.24 5.31
CA PRO A 97 17.52 8.01 5.58
C PRO A 97 17.64 9.24 4.68
N LEU A 98 17.30 9.09 3.39
CA LEU A 98 17.28 10.22 2.46
C LEU A 98 16.29 11.29 2.93
N GLN A 99 15.05 10.92 3.25
CA GLN A 99 14.05 11.87 3.77
C GLN A 99 14.53 12.59 5.03
N LEU A 100 15.22 11.89 5.94
CA LEU A 100 15.76 12.48 7.17
C LEU A 100 16.89 13.47 6.87
N VAL A 101 17.84 13.11 6.00
CA VAL A 101 18.95 13.98 5.61
C VAL A 101 18.41 15.25 4.92
N LEU A 102 17.50 15.09 3.97
CA LEU A 102 16.82 16.21 3.31
C LEU A 102 16.09 17.10 4.34
N GLY A 103 15.35 16.50 5.26
CA GLY A 103 14.62 17.25 6.28
C GLY A 103 15.52 18.03 7.23
N LEU A 104 16.65 17.45 7.64
CA LEU A 104 17.60 18.07 8.55
C LEU A 104 18.51 19.11 7.87
N SER A 105 18.64 19.09 6.53
CA SER A 105 19.40 20.13 5.83
C SER A 105 18.59 21.41 5.59
N ILE A 106 17.26 21.32 5.49
CA ILE A 106 16.38 22.47 5.20
C ILE A 106 16.61 23.65 6.17
N PRO A 107 16.61 23.47 7.52
CA PRO A 107 16.83 24.58 8.45
C PRO A 107 18.14 25.32 8.19
N ALA A 108 19.23 24.58 7.94
CA ALA A 108 20.54 25.18 7.68
C ALA A 108 20.58 25.97 6.36
N LEU A 109 19.89 25.45 5.33
CA LEU A 109 19.85 26.05 4.00
C LEU A 109 18.95 27.29 3.92
N VAL A 110 17.80 27.28 4.63
CA VAL A 110 16.81 28.36 4.59
C VAL A 110 17.12 29.51 5.56
N MET A 111 17.93 29.26 6.60
CA MET A 111 18.17 30.21 7.70
C MET A 111 18.55 31.61 7.21
N GLY A 112 19.51 31.71 6.28
CA GLY A 112 19.98 32.98 5.75
C GLY A 112 18.91 33.75 4.98
N HIS A 113 18.07 33.05 4.20
CA HIS A 113 16.98 33.68 3.46
C HIS A 113 15.88 34.19 4.42
N VAL A 114 15.47 33.37 5.41
CA VAL A 114 14.48 33.79 6.41
C VAL A 114 14.98 34.98 7.24
N ILE A 115 16.25 34.98 7.64
CA ILE A 115 16.82 36.09 8.41
C ILE A 115 16.94 37.35 7.56
N GLY A 116 17.42 37.22 6.32
CA GLY A 116 17.56 38.36 5.41
C GLY A 116 16.25 39.07 5.11
N VAL A 117 15.17 38.31 4.89
CA VAL A 117 13.85 38.85 4.55
C VAL A 117 13.02 39.17 5.79
N ARG A 118 12.77 38.17 6.67
CA ARG A 118 11.83 38.32 7.79
C ARG A 118 12.42 39.06 8.98
N LEU A 119 13.62 38.68 9.40
CA LEU A 119 14.27 39.34 10.54
C LEU A 119 14.80 40.72 10.14
N GLY A 120 15.28 40.88 8.91
CA GLY A 120 15.63 42.18 8.33
C GLY A 120 14.46 43.16 8.36
N TYR A 121 13.27 42.75 7.91
CA TYR A 121 12.05 43.55 8.06
C TYR A 121 11.74 43.89 9.52
N THR A 122 11.77 42.89 10.41
CA THR A 122 11.34 43.07 11.80
C THR A 122 12.29 43.96 12.61
N LEU A 123 13.61 43.86 12.38
CA LEU A 123 14.61 44.62 13.13
C LEU A 123 14.95 45.97 12.49
N TYR A 124 14.87 46.08 11.16
CA TYR A 124 15.42 47.20 10.40
C TYR A 124 14.47 47.78 9.34
N ASP A 125 13.21 47.34 9.26
CA ASP A 125 12.21 47.73 8.24
C ASP A 125 12.71 47.55 6.79
N HIS A 126 13.53 46.52 6.55
CA HIS A 126 13.94 46.15 5.19
C HIS A 126 12.72 45.68 4.38
N GLN A 127 12.35 46.41 3.34
CA GLN A 127 11.27 46.08 2.40
C GLN A 127 11.82 45.30 1.20
N LYS A 128 12.41 44.13 1.48
CA LYS A 128 12.93 43.21 0.45
C LYS A 128 11.78 42.44 -0.19
N LEU A 129 11.59 42.63 -1.49
CA LEU A 129 10.64 41.91 -2.33
C LEU A 129 11.39 41.17 -3.44
N TYR A 130 10.65 40.69 -4.45
CA TYR A 130 11.20 39.92 -5.56
C TYR A 130 12.32 40.63 -6.33
N PRO A 131 12.22 41.94 -6.68
CA PRO A 131 13.28 42.64 -7.39
C PRO A 131 14.63 42.57 -6.68
N GLN A 132 14.66 42.77 -5.35
CA GLN A 132 15.89 42.76 -4.56
C GLN A 132 16.49 41.36 -4.43
N GLU A 133 15.67 40.34 -4.19
CA GLU A 133 16.14 38.96 -4.06
C GLU A 133 16.61 38.40 -5.42
N LEU A 134 15.91 38.70 -6.51
CA LEU A 134 16.34 38.31 -7.85
C LEU A 134 17.62 39.03 -8.26
N TYR A 135 17.77 40.33 -7.95
CA TYR A 135 19.03 41.05 -8.13
C TYR A 135 20.17 40.39 -7.35
N LEU A 136 19.92 39.99 -6.09
CA LEU A 136 20.90 39.27 -5.29
C LEU A 136 21.31 37.94 -5.94
N PHE A 137 20.37 37.19 -6.50
CA PHE A 137 20.62 35.86 -7.06
C PHE A 137 21.22 35.87 -8.46
N PHE A 138 20.93 36.86 -9.29
CA PHE A 138 21.39 36.90 -10.68
C PHE A 138 22.55 37.87 -10.90
N VAL A 139 22.65 38.93 -10.09
CA VAL A 139 23.64 40.00 -10.31
C VAL A 139 24.65 40.08 -9.16
N ALA A 140 24.20 40.33 -7.92
CA ALA A 140 25.13 40.67 -6.84
C ALA A 140 25.88 39.47 -6.24
N ALA A 141 25.24 38.30 -6.14
CA ALA A 141 25.84 37.09 -5.58
C ALA A 141 25.30 35.82 -6.26
N PRO A 142 25.72 35.52 -7.52
CA PRO A 142 25.18 34.41 -8.30
C PRO A 142 25.25 33.02 -7.64
N GLY A 143 26.20 32.80 -6.73
CA GLY A 143 26.26 31.55 -5.94
C GLY A 143 25.02 31.30 -5.07
N ARG A 144 24.28 32.35 -4.68
CA ARG A 144 23.02 32.25 -3.92
C ARG A 144 21.92 31.59 -4.73
N LEU A 145 21.88 31.76 -6.05
CA LEU A 145 20.91 31.11 -6.93
C LEU A 145 20.96 29.58 -6.79
N TRP A 146 22.16 29.01 -6.82
CA TRP A 146 22.35 27.57 -6.64
C TRP A 146 21.91 27.10 -5.26
N GLN A 147 22.28 27.82 -4.20
CA GLN A 147 21.84 27.49 -2.84
C GLN A 147 20.31 27.48 -2.72
N MET A 148 19.62 28.49 -3.27
CA MET A 148 18.16 28.59 -3.23
C MET A 148 17.50 27.51 -4.10
N THR A 149 18.05 27.22 -5.28
CA THR A 149 17.56 26.15 -6.16
C THR A 149 17.65 24.79 -5.46
N ILE A 150 18.80 24.49 -4.84
CA ILE A 150 19.01 23.27 -4.06
C ILE A 150 18.02 23.21 -2.88
N LEU A 151 17.85 24.31 -2.13
CA LEU A 151 16.90 24.37 -1.03
C LEU A 151 15.46 24.08 -1.48
N LEU A 152 15.00 24.71 -2.58
CA LEU A 152 13.67 24.50 -3.14
C LEU A 152 13.46 23.02 -3.48
N LEU A 153 14.38 22.42 -4.24
CA LEU A 153 14.30 21.01 -4.63
C LEU A 153 14.31 20.08 -3.40
N ILE A 154 15.20 20.33 -2.43
CA ILE A 154 15.27 19.54 -1.19
C ILE A 154 13.97 19.63 -0.40
N ALA A 155 13.43 20.84 -0.19
CA ALA A 155 12.20 21.06 0.56
C ALA A 155 11.00 20.41 -0.13
N TRP A 156 10.89 20.55 -1.45
CA TRP A 156 9.84 19.95 -2.26
C TRP A 156 9.88 18.42 -2.20
N VAL A 157 11.04 17.81 -2.51
CA VAL A 157 11.22 16.36 -2.48
C VAL A 157 10.98 15.79 -1.08
N HIS A 158 11.48 16.44 -0.03
CA HIS A 158 11.22 16.05 1.35
C HIS A 158 9.72 15.98 1.67
N GLY A 159 8.98 17.02 1.27
CA GLY A 159 7.53 17.12 1.43
C GLY A 159 6.78 16.04 0.64
N CYS A 160 7.11 15.87 -0.64
CA CYS A 160 6.51 14.85 -1.51
C CYS A 160 6.70 13.43 -0.96
N ILE A 161 7.90 13.09 -0.46
CA ILE A 161 8.14 11.80 0.20
C ILE A 161 7.20 11.64 1.41
N GLY A 162 7.05 12.70 2.22
CA GLY A 162 6.15 12.71 3.38
C GLY A 162 4.70 12.42 3.03
N ILE A 163 4.18 13.13 2.02
CA ILE A 163 2.81 12.97 1.51
C ILE A 163 2.60 11.59 0.89
N TYR A 164 3.54 11.12 0.07
CA TYR A 164 3.49 9.78 -0.54
C TYR A 164 3.36 8.68 0.52
N PHE A 165 4.20 8.68 1.55
CA PHE A 165 4.12 7.69 2.63
C PHE A 165 2.84 7.77 3.46
N TRP A 166 2.17 8.92 3.47
CA TRP A 166 0.89 9.08 4.13
C TRP A 166 -0.26 8.56 3.27
N LEU A 167 -0.27 8.88 1.97
CA LEU A 167 -1.37 8.60 1.07
C LEU A 167 -1.32 7.20 0.44
N ARG A 168 -0.15 6.60 0.22
CA ARG A 168 0.00 5.35 -0.55
C ARG A 168 -0.78 4.13 -0.06
N LEU A 169 -1.23 4.15 1.20
CA LEU A 169 -2.03 3.08 1.80
C LEU A 169 -3.54 3.37 1.78
N LYS A 170 -3.96 4.49 1.19
CA LYS A 170 -5.36 4.89 1.11
C LYS A 170 -6.01 4.27 -0.13
N PRO A 171 -7.26 3.78 -0.06
CA PRO A 171 -7.94 3.12 -1.17
C PRO A 171 -8.03 3.96 -2.46
N PHE A 172 -8.12 5.29 -2.32
CA PHE A 172 -8.20 6.20 -3.47
C PHE A 172 -6.84 6.50 -4.13
N PHE A 173 -5.72 6.15 -3.49
CA PHE A 173 -4.40 6.56 -3.94
C PHE A 173 -4.05 6.09 -5.37
N PRO A 174 -4.36 4.84 -5.81
CA PRO A 174 -4.08 4.42 -7.17
C PRO A 174 -4.73 5.32 -8.23
N ARG A 175 -5.95 5.82 -7.97
CA ARG A 175 -6.66 6.74 -8.86
C ARG A 175 -6.08 8.16 -8.81
N ALA A 176 -5.64 8.61 -7.64
CA ALA A 176 -5.07 9.94 -7.46
C ALA A 176 -3.59 10.05 -7.84
N ALA A 177 -2.85 8.93 -7.89
CA ALA A 177 -1.40 8.91 -8.06
C ALA A 177 -0.89 9.61 -9.34
N PRO A 178 -1.52 9.46 -10.53
CA PRO A 178 -1.08 10.15 -11.73
C PRO A 178 -1.18 11.68 -11.61
N TYR A 179 -2.28 12.18 -11.03
CA TYR A 179 -2.47 13.62 -10.81
C TYR A 179 -1.49 14.17 -9.78
N LEU A 180 -1.30 13.45 -8.66
CA LEU A 180 -0.33 13.85 -7.64
C LEU A 180 1.10 13.86 -8.18
N LEU A 181 1.45 12.91 -9.06
CA LEU A 181 2.75 12.88 -9.73
C LEU A 181 2.91 14.05 -10.70
N ALA A 182 1.89 14.33 -11.53
CA ALA A 182 1.89 15.48 -12.43
C ALA A 182 2.07 16.79 -11.65
N THR A 183 1.34 16.99 -10.56
CA THR A 183 1.50 18.14 -9.67
C THR A 183 2.89 18.20 -9.03
N ALA A 184 3.43 17.05 -8.59
CA ALA A 184 4.76 16.96 -7.99
C ALA A 184 5.89 17.32 -8.96
N VAL A 185 5.68 17.21 -10.28
CA VAL A 185 6.65 17.59 -11.30
C VAL A 185 6.40 19.01 -11.80
N LEU A 186 5.15 19.37 -12.12
CA LEU A 186 4.84 20.65 -12.77
C LEU A 186 5.09 21.85 -11.86
N ILE A 187 4.70 21.80 -10.57
CA ILE A 187 4.88 22.93 -9.65
C ILE A 187 6.35 23.36 -9.50
N PRO A 188 7.32 22.48 -9.17
CA PRO A 188 8.71 22.89 -9.07
C PRO A 188 9.29 23.34 -10.41
N THR A 189 8.90 22.72 -11.53
CA THR A 189 9.37 23.13 -12.86
C THR A 189 8.91 24.55 -13.20
N LEU A 190 7.61 24.84 -13.03
CA LEU A 190 7.07 26.18 -13.29
C LEU A 190 7.65 27.22 -12.32
N SER A 191 7.84 26.85 -11.04
CA SER A 191 8.47 27.72 -10.04
C SER A 191 9.90 28.09 -10.42
N LEU A 192 10.73 27.12 -10.82
CA LEU A 192 12.12 27.38 -11.20
C LEU A 192 12.22 28.17 -12.50
N LEU A 193 11.35 27.88 -13.47
CA LEU A 193 11.27 28.64 -14.71
C LEU A 193 10.85 30.09 -14.44
N GLY A 194 9.89 30.32 -13.54
CA GLY A 194 9.45 31.66 -13.16
C GLY A 194 10.53 32.47 -12.45
N ILE A 195 11.30 31.84 -11.54
CA ILE A 195 12.50 32.48 -10.93
C ILE A 195 13.54 32.82 -12.00
N TYR A 196 13.78 31.92 -12.96
CA TYR A 196 14.73 32.16 -14.03
C TYR A 196 14.30 33.31 -14.94
N GLN A 197 13.04 33.33 -15.39
CA GLN A 197 12.50 34.40 -16.24
C GLN A 197 12.54 35.76 -15.52
N GLY A 198 12.03 35.82 -14.29
CA GLY A 198 12.10 37.03 -13.48
C GLY A 198 13.54 37.49 -13.23
N GLY A 199 14.44 36.56 -12.93
CA GLY A 199 15.87 36.84 -12.74
C GLY A 199 16.54 37.44 -13.97
N ARG A 200 16.23 36.91 -15.17
CA ARG A 200 16.71 37.46 -16.45
C ARG A 200 16.15 38.86 -16.72
N SER A 201 14.89 39.12 -16.36
CA SER A 201 14.29 40.46 -16.46
C SER A 201 15.06 41.45 -15.59
N ILE A 202 15.28 41.10 -14.31
CA ILE A 202 16.00 41.94 -13.36
C ILE A 202 17.47 42.12 -13.75
N GLU A 203 18.13 41.11 -14.29
CA GLU A 203 19.51 41.26 -14.79
C GLU A 203 19.61 42.40 -15.82
N ILE A 204 18.64 42.47 -16.75
CA ILE A 204 18.56 43.51 -17.77
C ILE A 204 18.13 44.86 -17.18
N GLU A 205 17.03 44.90 -16.42
CA GLU A 205 16.49 46.13 -15.83
C GLU A 205 17.46 46.77 -14.85
N SER A 206 18.24 45.95 -14.14
CA SER A 206 19.18 46.45 -13.16
C SER A 206 20.25 47.33 -13.77
N ASP A 207 20.53 47.25 -15.08
CA ASP A 207 21.48 48.15 -15.74
C ASP A 207 21.03 49.61 -15.74
N ASP A 208 19.74 49.86 -15.60
CA ASP A 208 19.18 51.20 -15.42
C ASP A 208 19.55 51.78 -14.04
N ARG A 209 20.05 53.02 -14.05
CA ARG A 209 20.40 53.76 -12.84
C ARG A 209 19.17 54.11 -12.00
N ASP A 210 18.06 54.45 -12.64
CA ASP A 210 16.83 54.82 -11.95
C ASP A 210 16.21 53.59 -11.26
N TRP A 211 16.25 52.43 -11.93
CA TRP A 211 15.85 51.17 -11.31
C TRP A 211 16.70 50.86 -10.07
N ARG A 212 18.03 51.00 -10.16
CA ARG A 212 18.93 50.78 -9.00
C ARG A 212 18.64 51.75 -7.86
N ALA A 213 18.38 53.02 -8.16
CA ALA A 213 18.03 54.01 -7.15
C ALA A 213 16.72 53.68 -6.41
N GLN A 214 15.73 53.16 -7.13
CA GLN A 214 14.42 52.78 -6.58
C GLN A 214 14.48 51.46 -5.79
N ASN A 215 15.24 50.47 -6.28
CA ASN A 215 15.22 49.11 -5.77
C ASN A 215 16.37 48.76 -4.80
N LEU A 216 17.48 49.49 -4.82
CA LEU A 216 18.66 49.23 -3.99
C LEU A 216 18.89 50.32 -2.93
N GLY A 217 17.86 51.10 -2.63
CA GLY A 217 17.88 52.08 -1.55
C GLY A 217 18.00 51.42 -0.17
N ARG A 218 18.34 52.23 0.84
CA ARG A 218 18.51 51.76 2.22
C ARG A 218 17.28 51.03 2.75
N ARG A 219 16.07 51.47 2.39
CA ARG A 219 14.83 50.85 2.85
C ARG A 219 14.62 49.47 2.24
N GLN A 220 15.09 49.25 1.01
CA GLN A 220 14.93 48.00 0.29
C GLN A 220 15.99 47.00 0.72
N VAL A 221 17.30 47.35 0.70
CA VAL A 221 18.39 46.38 0.90
C VAL A 221 19.14 46.52 2.22
N GLY A 222 18.91 47.59 2.98
CA GLY A 222 19.60 47.89 4.23
C GLY A 222 21.00 48.49 4.06
N THR A 223 21.64 48.81 5.17
CA THR A 223 23.06 49.22 5.20
C THR A 223 24.00 48.02 5.31
N VAL A 224 25.29 48.22 5.00
CA VAL A 224 26.32 47.19 5.21
C VAL A 224 26.39 46.74 6.67
N ALA A 225 26.26 47.66 7.62
CA ALA A 225 26.30 47.34 9.05
C ALA A 225 25.10 46.49 9.48
N GLU A 226 23.90 46.80 8.99
CA GLU A 226 22.67 46.03 9.25
C GLU A 226 22.78 44.62 8.65
N ASN A 227 23.22 44.50 7.39
CA ASN A 227 23.41 43.20 6.74
C ASN A 227 24.50 42.36 7.44
N ASN A 228 25.62 42.95 7.87
CA ASN A 228 26.64 42.27 8.67
C ASN A 228 26.10 41.78 10.03
N ALA A 229 25.16 42.51 10.64
CA ALA A 229 24.50 42.06 11.87
C ALA A 229 23.60 40.85 11.60
N LEU A 230 22.79 40.90 10.54
CA LEU A 230 21.94 39.78 10.12
C LEU A 230 22.77 38.53 9.77
N ASP A 231 23.88 38.68 9.04
CA ASP A 231 24.77 37.58 8.68
C ASP A 231 25.42 36.93 9.92
N ARG A 232 25.80 37.72 10.93
CA ARG A 232 26.31 37.18 12.21
C ARG A 232 25.24 36.38 12.95
N ILE A 233 24.00 36.87 12.98
CA ILE A 233 22.87 36.14 13.58
C ILE A 233 22.64 34.82 12.83
N ALA A 234 22.60 34.85 11.50
CA ALA A 234 22.42 33.67 10.67
C ALA A 234 23.54 32.64 10.87
N GLY A 235 24.79 33.09 10.89
CA GLY A 235 25.96 32.24 11.16
C GLY A 235 25.91 31.60 12.54
N GLY A 236 25.57 32.38 13.58
CA GLY A 236 25.45 31.88 14.95
C GLY A 236 24.34 30.84 15.12
N LEU A 237 23.17 31.07 14.53
CA LEU A 237 22.05 30.12 14.56
C LEU A 237 22.38 28.83 13.79
N ASN A 238 23.04 28.93 12.63
CA ASN A 238 23.50 27.76 11.89
C ASN A 238 24.55 26.97 12.67
N ALA A 239 25.53 27.63 13.28
CA ALA A 239 26.53 26.98 14.12
C ALA A 239 25.88 26.26 15.32
N GLY A 240 24.92 26.90 15.99
CA GLY A 240 24.15 26.31 17.07
C GLY A 240 23.34 25.09 16.62
N TYR A 241 22.71 25.16 15.45
CA TYR A 241 21.97 24.03 14.86
C TYR A 241 22.87 22.83 14.57
N PHE A 242 24.05 23.03 13.94
CA PHE A 242 25.01 21.95 13.72
C PHE A 242 25.58 21.40 15.03
N GLY A 243 25.84 22.25 16.02
CA GLY A 243 26.23 21.83 17.37
C GLY A 243 25.19 20.93 18.03
N LEU A 244 23.89 21.28 17.91
CA LEU A 244 22.79 20.46 18.40
C LEU A 244 22.73 19.09 17.70
N LEU A 245 22.89 19.04 16.37
CA LEU A 245 22.95 17.77 15.63
C LEU A 245 24.14 16.90 16.09
N GLY A 246 25.31 17.52 16.27
CA GLY A 246 26.50 16.83 16.79
C GLY A 246 26.26 16.25 18.19
N LEU A 247 25.68 17.02 19.10
CA LEU A 247 25.34 16.57 20.45
C LEU A 247 24.37 15.38 20.44
N VAL A 248 23.37 15.41 19.55
CA VAL A 248 22.42 14.30 19.39
C VAL A 248 23.09 13.03 18.87
N LEU A 249 24.05 13.15 17.95
CA LEU A 249 24.85 12.01 17.48
C LEU A 249 25.72 11.42 18.59
N VAL A 250 26.36 12.26 19.42
CA VAL A 250 27.11 11.81 20.61
C VAL A 250 26.18 11.11 21.61
N ALA A 251 25.05 11.72 21.96
CA ALA A 251 24.07 11.13 22.88
C ALA A 251 23.54 9.78 22.38
N ARG A 252 23.34 9.65 21.06
CA ARG A 252 22.98 8.38 20.43
C ARG A 252 24.09 7.33 20.57
N GLY A 253 25.36 7.71 20.39
CA GLY A 253 26.51 6.84 20.61
C GLY A 253 26.60 6.34 22.06
N VAL A 254 26.43 7.24 23.03
CA VAL A 254 26.42 6.91 24.47
C VAL A 254 25.28 5.93 24.81
N ARG A 255 24.07 6.16 24.27
CA ARG A 255 22.93 5.24 24.46
C ARG A 255 23.25 3.85 23.90
N ALA A 256 23.75 3.77 22.67
CA ALA A 256 24.08 2.49 22.05
C ALA A 256 25.15 1.72 22.84
N TRP A 257 26.11 2.42 23.43
CA TRP A 257 27.12 1.82 24.30
C TRP A 257 26.53 1.31 25.63
N ARG A 258 25.67 2.09 26.29
CA ARG A 258 24.96 1.66 27.51
C ARG A 258 24.08 0.44 27.26
N GLU A 259 23.35 0.40 26.16
CA GLU A 259 22.49 -0.73 25.79
C GLU A 259 23.26 -2.04 25.62
N ARG A 260 24.50 -2.00 25.09
CA ARG A 260 25.36 -3.19 24.99
C ARG A 260 25.80 -3.72 26.36
N ARG A 261 25.87 -2.86 27.38
CA ARG A 261 26.19 -3.24 28.76
C ARG A 261 24.97 -3.72 29.56
N GLY A 262 23.75 -3.44 29.10
CA GLY A 262 22.48 -3.69 29.82
C GLY A 262 21.93 -5.11 29.77
N GLY A 263 22.72 -6.10 29.34
CA GLY A 263 22.31 -7.50 29.22
C GLY A 263 21.84 -7.90 27.82
N MET A 264 22.07 -9.16 27.48
CA MET A 264 21.77 -9.77 26.19
C MET A 264 20.66 -10.82 26.36
N ILE A 265 19.81 -10.96 25.35
CA ILE A 265 18.77 -11.99 25.25
C ILE A 265 18.93 -12.79 23.96
N ALA A 266 18.52 -14.05 23.97
CA ALA A 266 18.48 -14.93 22.82
C ALA A 266 17.08 -14.93 22.18
N LEU A 267 17.01 -14.75 20.87
CA LEU A 267 15.79 -14.89 20.08
C LEU A 267 15.92 -16.11 19.17
N SER A 268 15.08 -17.11 19.40
CA SER A 268 15.05 -18.38 18.66
C SER A 268 13.91 -18.38 17.65
N TYR A 269 14.23 -18.56 16.38
CA TYR A 269 13.28 -18.59 15.27
C TYR A 269 12.85 -20.03 14.99
N GLY A 270 11.61 -20.21 14.53
CA GLY A 270 11.06 -21.52 14.18
C GLY A 270 11.83 -22.33 13.12
N ASN A 271 12.79 -21.73 12.41
CA ASN A 271 13.69 -22.40 11.47
C ASN A 271 15.01 -22.89 12.11
N GLY A 272 15.11 -22.87 13.45
CA GLY A 272 16.29 -23.29 14.19
C GLY A 272 17.42 -22.25 14.30
N LYS A 273 17.28 -21.07 13.69
CA LYS A 273 18.25 -19.97 13.85
C LYS A 273 18.04 -19.30 15.21
N THR A 274 19.13 -19.02 15.92
CA THR A 274 19.10 -18.23 17.17
C THR A 274 20.03 -17.04 17.07
N VAL A 275 19.57 -15.87 17.52
CA VAL A 275 20.38 -14.63 17.50
C VAL A 275 20.42 -14.00 18.89
N ARG A 276 21.58 -13.52 19.32
CA ARG A 276 21.72 -12.81 20.60
C ARG A 276 21.71 -11.31 20.38
N VAL A 277 20.81 -10.62 21.09
CA VAL A 277 20.61 -9.17 20.94
C VAL A 277 20.60 -8.46 22.31
N PRO A 278 21.05 -7.20 22.40
CA PRO A 278 20.91 -6.42 23.62
C PRO A 278 19.42 -6.18 23.93
N LYS A 279 19.09 -6.08 25.23
CA LYS A 279 17.73 -5.76 25.68
C LYS A 279 17.23 -4.43 25.08
N GLY A 280 15.92 -4.37 24.81
CA GLY A 280 15.24 -3.17 24.31
C GLY A 280 15.08 -3.06 22.79
N LEU A 281 15.64 -4.00 22.02
CA LEU A 281 15.29 -4.18 20.61
C LEU A 281 13.93 -4.84 20.47
N SER A 282 13.14 -4.41 19.48
CA SER A 282 11.97 -5.18 19.07
C SER A 282 12.39 -6.44 18.33
N VAL A 283 11.53 -7.45 18.29
CA VAL A 283 11.80 -8.70 17.55
C VAL A 283 12.10 -8.41 16.08
N LEU A 284 11.34 -7.51 15.45
CA LEU A 284 11.58 -7.13 14.05
C LEU A 284 12.96 -6.46 13.89
N GLU A 285 13.32 -5.51 14.75
CA GLU A 285 14.65 -4.88 14.69
C GLU A 285 15.77 -5.91 14.85
N ALA A 286 15.60 -6.88 15.76
CA ALA A 286 16.56 -7.95 15.95
C ALA A 286 16.68 -8.86 14.72
N SER A 287 15.56 -9.24 14.10
CA SER A 287 15.53 -10.00 12.83
C SER A 287 16.27 -9.24 11.73
N LEU A 288 15.90 -7.98 11.52
CA LEU A 288 16.44 -7.12 10.49
C LEU A 288 17.94 -6.82 10.67
N ARG A 289 18.44 -6.81 11.91
CA ARG A 289 19.85 -6.59 12.26
C ARG A 289 20.73 -7.82 12.01
N HIS A 290 20.16 -9.02 12.07
CA HIS A 290 20.87 -10.28 11.87
C HIS A 290 20.54 -10.94 10.52
N ASN A 291 20.06 -10.13 9.57
CA ASN A 291 19.64 -10.55 8.24
C ASN A 291 18.72 -11.77 8.28
N VAL A 292 17.78 -11.79 9.22
CA VAL A 292 16.68 -12.75 9.26
C VAL A 292 15.51 -12.13 8.51
N PRO A 293 15.10 -12.69 7.35
CA PRO A 293 13.94 -12.20 6.61
C PRO A 293 12.70 -12.15 7.49
N HIS A 294 11.96 -11.03 7.48
CA HIS A 294 10.77 -10.84 8.31
C HIS A 294 9.74 -9.94 7.60
N ALA A 295 8.54 -10.46 7.35
CA ALA A 295 7.47 -9.72 6.68
C ALA A 295 7.09 -8.44 7.44
N SER A 296 7.08 -7.28 6.76
CA SER A 296 6.74 -6.00 7.39
C SER A 296 6.32 -4.92 6.39
N VAL A 297 5.10 -5.04 5.84
CA VAL A 297 4.57 -4.09 4.82
C VAL A 297 4.59 -2.64 5.29
N CYS A 298 4.27 -2.39 6.56
CA CYS A 298 4.31 -1.04 7.12
C CYS A 298 5.71 -0.59 7.58
N GLY A 299 6.75 -1.40 7.42
CA GLY A 299 8.11 -1.13 7.88
C GLY A 299 8.25 -1.08 9.41
N GLY A 300 7.44 -1.86 10.14
CA GLY A 300 7.52 -1.96 11.60
C GLY A 300 6.80 -0.87 12.39
N ARG A 301 5.77 -0.26 11.81
CA ARG A 301 5.05 0.90 12.37
C ARG A 301 3.70 0.55 13.01
N ALA A 302 3.40 -0.74 13.21
CA ALA A 302 2.10 -1.24 13.67
C ALA A 302 0.91 -0.66 12.90
N ARG A 303 1.00 -0.64 11.56
CA ARG A 303 -0.11 -0.24 10.66
C ARG A 303 -0.58 -1.37 9.75
N CYS A 304 0.05 -2.52 9.87
CA CYS A 304 -0.34 -3.75 9.20
C CYS A 304 -0.16 -4.88 10.21
N SER A 305 -0.75 -6.03 9.90
CA SER A 305 -0.65 -7.24 10.71
C SER A 305 0.40 -8.23 10.17
N THR A 306 1.23 -7.83 9.19
CA THR A 306 2.12 -8.77 8.47
C THR A 306 3.34 -9.21 9.27
N CYS A 307 3.80 -8.44 10.26
CA CYS A 307 4.95 -8.82 11.09
C CYS A 307 4.55 -9.65 12.32
N ARG A 308 3.40 -10.33 12.27
CA ARG A 308 2.94 -11.13 13.40
C ARG A 308 3.87 -12.33 13.61
N ILE A 309 4.12 -12.60 14.89
CA ILE A 309 4.78 -13.80 15.37
C ILE A 309 3.86 -14.51 16.34
N ARG A 310 4.02 -15.82 16.46
CA ARG A 310 3.46 -16.62 17.54
C ARG A 310 4.59 -17.05 18.46
N VAL A 311 4.55 -16.58 19.71
CA VAL A 311 5.49 -16.95 20.77
C VAL A 311 5.25 -18.42 21.16
N ILE A 312 6.35 -19.15 21.40
CA ILE A 312 6.36 -20.55 21.80
C ILE A 312 6.78 -20.62 23.27
N GLY A 313 6.00 -21.29 24.11
CA GLY A 313 6.29 -21.48 25.52
C GLY A 313 5.55 -20.49 26.43
N ASP A 314 6.16 -20.17 27.57
CA ASP A 314 5.60 -19.25 28.56
C ASP A 314 5.52 -17.81 28.00
N HIS A 315 4.33 -17.23 28.10
CA HIS A 315 3.99 -15.91 27.59
C HIS A 315 3.61 -14.93 28.71
N ASP A 316 3.64 -15.35 29.98
CA ASP A 316 3.34 -14.51 31.14
C ASP A 316 4.43 -13.44 31.36
N ALA A 317 5.67 -13.76 30.97
CA ALA A 317 6.80 -12.83 31.01
C ALA A 317 6.79 -11.79 29.87
N LEU A 318 5.82 -11.84 28.93
CA LEU A 318 5.77 -10.88 27.83
C LEU A 318 5.28 -9.51 28.32
N PRO A 319 5.90 -8.41 27.86
CA PRO A 319 5.41 -7.07 28.17
C PRO A 319 4.01 -6.86 27.59
N THR A 320 3.18 -6.09 28.30
CA THR A 320 1.83 -5.74 27.86
C THR A 320 1.85 -5.13 26.45
N PRO A 321 0.91 -5.51 25.56
CA PRO A 321 0.80 -4.91 24.23
C PRO A 321 0.72 -3.39 24.29
N SER A 322 1.53 -2.71 23.48
CA SER A 322 1.37 -1.27 23.31
C SER A 322 -0.01 -0.95 22.74
N GLN A 323 -0.56 0.25 22.97
CA GLN A 323 -1.87 0.64 22.42
C GLN A 323 -2.00 0.39 20.91
N ARG A 324 -0.93 0.60 20.14
CA ARG A 324 -0.92 0.36 18.68
C ARG A 324 -0.93 -1.13 18.34
N GLU A 325 -0.22 -1.93 19.12
CA GLU A 325 -0.23 -3.38 18.97
C GLU A 325 -1.63 -3.92 19.25
N ALA A 326 -2.21 -3.53 20.39
CA ALA A 326 -3.58 -3.89 20.77
C ALA A 326 -4.58 -3.50 19.67
N PHE A 327 -4.54 -2.25 19.19
CA PHE A 327 -5.42 -1.78 18.11
C PHE A 327 -5.37 -2.64 16.85
N VAL A 328 -4.17 -3.07 16.42
CA VAL A 328 -4.02 -3.93 15.25
C VAL A 328 -4.48 -5.36 15.55
N LEU A 329 -4.13 -5.92 16.71
CA LEU A 329 -4.52 -7.28 17.10
C LEU A 329 -6.04 -7.41 17.26
N THR A 330 -6.71 -6.41 17.84
CA THR A 330 -8.19 -6.37 17.93
C THR A 330 -8.83 -6.40 16.54
N ARG A 331 -8.31 -5.62 15.57
CA ARG A 331 -8.83 -5.64 14.18
C ARG A 331 -8.57 -6.94 13.43
N VAL A 332 -7.53 -7.67 13.82
CA VAL A 332 -7.23 -9.00 13.30
C VAL A 332 -8.17 -10.06 13.90
N GLY A 333 -8.90 -9.72 14.97
CA GLY A 333 -9.82 -10.64 15.64
C GLY A 333 -9.10 -11.65 16.54
N THR A 334 -7.87 -11.36 16.99
CA THR A 334 -7.12 -12.26 17.86
C THR A 334 -7.00 -11.71 19.28
N ALA A 335 -7.43 -12.50 20.26
CA ALA A 335 -7.23 -12.27 21.70
C ALA A 335 -6.14 -13.18 22.28
N ASP A 336 -5.48 -13.99 21.44
CA ASP A 336 -4.44 -14.95 21.84
C ASP A 336 -3.17 -14.19 22.25
N PRO A 337 -2.75 -14.22 23.54
CA PRO A 337 -1.60 -13.48 24.03
C PRO A 337 -0.26 -13.97 23.44
N SER A 338 -0.23 -15.18 22.87
CA SER A 338 0.94 -15.70 22.15
C SER A 338 1.17 -14.99 20.81
N ILE A 339 0.14 -14.36 20.22
CA ILE A 339 0.25 -13.65 18.95
C ILE A 339 0.62 -12.19 19.20
N ARG A 340 1.81 -11.81 18.74
CA ARG A 340 2.37 -10.46 18.94
C ARG A 340 2.82 -9.84 17.63
N LEU A 341 2.89 -8.52 17.57
CA LEU A 341 3.55 -7.84 16.46
C LEU A 341 5.06 -7.76 16.74
N ALA A 342 5.88 -8.42 15.91
CA ALA A 342 7.33 -8.40 16.06
C ALA A 342 7.91 -6.97 16.08
N CYS A 343 7.25 -6.01 15.41
CA CYS A 343 7.69 -4.63 15.41
C CYS A 343 7.42 -3.85 16.71
N GLN A 344 6.52 -4.35 17.56
CA GLN A 344 6.17 -3.71 18.83
C GLN A 344 6.73 -4.48 20.03
N LEU A 345 6.73 -5.81 19.96
CA LEU A 345 7.22 -6.65 21.05
C LEU A 345 8.71 -6.44 21.30
N ARG A 346 9.06 -6.00 22.51
CA ARG A 346 10.43 -5.81 23.01
C ARG A 346 10.68 -6.76 24.18
N PRO A 347 11.17 -7.98 23.93
CA PRO A 347 11.36 -8.97 24.98
C PRO A 347 12.44 -8.52 25.99
N THR A 348 12.25 -8.90 27.26
CA THR A 348 13.15 -8.65 28.40
C THR A 348 13.95 -9.88 28.82
N SER A 349 13.53 -11.05 28.34
CA SER A 349 14.12 -12.38 28.51
C SER A 349 14.26 -13.08 27.15
N ASP A 350 14.83 -14.27 27.16
CA ASP A 350 14.94 -15.10 25.95
C ASP A 350 13.54 -15.45 25.41
N LEU A 351 13.42 -15.52 24.08
CA LEU A 351 12.13 -15.66 23.40
C LEU A 351 12.23 -16.60 22.20
N SER A 352 11.34 -17.59 22.14
CA SER A 352 11.17 -18.49 20.99
C SER A 352 9.87 -18.18 20.26
N PHE A 353 9.87 -18.15 18.93
CA PHE A 353 8.66 -17.82 18.16
C PHE A 353 8.67 -18.34 16.71
N PHE A 354 7.48 -18.47 16.12
CA PHE A 354 7.26 -18.65 14.68
C PHE A 354 6.83 -17.34 14.02
N GLN A 355 7.29 -17.09 12.79
CA GLN A 355 6.78 -16.00 11.95
C GLN A 355 5.51 -16.48 11.25
N LEU A 356 4.40 -15.75 11.39
CA LEU A 356 3.12 -16.17 10.80
C LEU A 356 3.01 -15.88 9.29
N PHE A 357 3.89 -15.02 8.77
CA PHE A 357 3.88 -14.62 7.36
C PHE A 357 5.26 -14.84 6.75
N ALA A 358 5.27 -15.38 5.53
CA ALA A 358 6.49 -15.49 4.73
C ALA A 358 7.04 -14.08 4.42
N PRO A 359 8.35 -13.85 4.60
CA PRO A 359 8.97 -12.59 4.22
C PRO A 359 8.93 -12.44 2.70
N HIS A 360 8.46 -11.30 2.20
CA HIS A 360 8.61 -10.96 0.78
C HIS A 360 10.11 -10.86 0.47
N THR A 361 10.66 -11.91 -0.15
CA THR A 361 11.86 -11.79 -0.96
C THR A 361 11.45 -10.99 -2.19
N HIS A 362 11.80 -9.70 -2.21
CA HIS A 362 12.08 -9.06 -3.49
C HIS A 362 13.31 -9.80 -4.05
N SER A 363 13.08 -10.88 -4.79
CA SER A 363 14.08 -11.38 -5.73
C SER A 363 14.20 -10.32 -6.81
N THR A 364 15.34 -9.65 -6.82
CA THR A 364 15.94 -9.16 -8.06
C THR A 364 16.11 -10.37 -8.97
N ASP A 365 15.12 -10.60 -9.83
CA ASP A 365 15.32 -11.17 -11.16
C ASP A 365 14.16 -10.71 -12.04
N GLU A 366 14.54 -10.15 -13.18
CA GLU A 366 13.69 -9.61 -14.21
C GLU A 366 12.86 -10.73 -14.86
N ALA A 367 11.68 -10.36 -15.36
CA ALA A 367 10.80 -11.17 -16.20
C ALA A 367 10.09 -12.38 -15.54
N SER A 368 9.27 -12.12 -14.52
CA SER A 368 7.94 -12.74 -14.49
C SER A 368 6.91 -11.69 -14.11
N THR A 369 5.88 -11.57 -14.95
CA THR A 369 4.72 -10.71 -14.78
C THR A 369 4.17 -10.84 -13.36
N SER A 370 4.25 -9.76 -12.59
CA SER A 370 3.43 -9.46 -11.42
C SER A 370 2.97 -10.69 -10.63
N ALA A 371 3.74 -11.12 -9.63
CA ALA A 371 3.21 -11.88 -8.51
C ALA A 371 2.09 -11.05 -7.87
N SER A 372 0.86 -11.28 -8.31
CA SER A 372 -0.31 -10.51 -7.96
C SER A 372 -0.62 -10.75 -6.49
N ILE A 373 -0.53 -9.69 -5.68
CA ILE A 373 -1.14 -9.65 -4.36
C ILE A 373 -2.59 -10.12 -4.54
N GLY A 374 -3.03 -11.06 -3.69
CA GLY A 374 -4.36 -11.65 -3.75
C GLY A 374 -5.44 -10.60 -4.00
N GLN A 375 -6.11 -10.66 -5.14
CA GLN A 375 -7.15 -9.71 -5.51
C GLN A 375 -8.50 -10.34 -5.15
N GLU A 376 -9.30 -9.63 -4.35
CA GLU A 376 -10.70 -10.00 -4.11
C GLU A 376 -11.49 -9.74 -5.40
N ARG A 377 -12.20 -10.77 -5.87
CA ARG A 377 -12.96 -10.76 -7.11
C ARG A 377 -14.09 -11.76 -7.04
N TYR A 378 -15.26 -11.38 -7.53
CA TYR A 378 -16.34 -12.31 -7.81
C TYR A 378 -15.96 -13.27 -8.94
N LEU A 379 -15.99 -14.58 -8.68
CA LEU A 379 -15.81 -15.62 -9.68
C LEU A 379 -16.87 -16.70 -9.56
N VAL A 380 -17.08 -17.45 -10.64
CA VAL A 380 -17.88 -18.67 -10.65
C VAL A 380 -16.94 -19.86 -10.73
N SER A 381 -17.04 -20.75 -9.75
CA SER A 381 -16.28 -21.99 -9.66
C SER A 381 -17.13 -23.14 -10.16
N LEU A 382 -16.60 -23.91 -11.10
CA LEU A 382 -17.19 -25.14 -11.60
C LEU A 382 -16.27 -26.30 -11.24
N PHE A 383 -16.78 -27.25 -10.44
CA PHE A 383 -16.14 -28.53 -10.20
C PHE A 383 -16.84 -29.61 -11.00
N VAL A 384 -16.05 -30.49 -11.61
CA VAL A 384 -16.54 -31.67 -12.32
C VAL A 384 -15.71 -32.89 -11.96
N ASP A 385 -16.36 -34.03 -11.82
CA ASP A 385 -15.78 -35.30 -11.38
C ASP A 385 -16.37 -36.45 -12.19
N MET A 386 -15.55 -37.43 -12.56
CA MET A 386 -16.02 -38.65 -13.21
C MET A 386 -16.66 -39.58 -12.19
N ARG A 387 -17.80 -40.18 -12.53
CA ARG A 387 -18.49 -41.13 -11.66
C ARG A 387 -17.94 -42.54 -11.87
N GLY A 388 -17.61 -43.20 -10.77
CA GLY A 388 -17.21 -44.61 -10.79
C GLY A 388 -15.81 -44.84 -11.37
N SER A 389 -14.96 -43.81 -11.45
CA SER A 389 -13.58 -43.93 -11.91
C SER A 389 -12.76 -44.97 -11.14
N THR A 390 -12.99 -45.11 -9.83
CA THR A 390 -12.36 -46.16 -9.02
C THR A 390 -12.75 -47.56 -9.48
N GLN A 391 -14.04 -47.80 -9.78
CA GLN A 391 -14.52 -49.08 -10.29
C GLN A 391 -14.01 -49.34 -11.72
N LEU A 392 -13.83 -48.29 -12.51
CA LEU A 392 -13.22 -48.37 -13.84
C LEU A 392 -11.75 -48.80 -13.72
N ALA A 393 -11.00 -48.25 -12.76
CA ALA A 393 -9.60 -48.57 -12.50
C ALA A 393 -9.39 -50.01 -12.01
N GLU A 394 -10.33 -50.56 -11.22
CA GLU A 394 -10.26 -51.94 -10.72
C GLU A 394 -10.44 -53.00 -11.83
N LYS A 395 -11.21 -52.67 -12.87
CA LYS A 395 -11.60 -53.61 -13.93
C LYS A 395 -10.73 -53.52 -15.19
N ARG A 396 -9.76 -52.60 -15.24
CA ARG A 396 -8.94 -52.31 -16.43
C ARG A 396 -7.45 -52.26 -16.11
N LEU A 397 -6.65 -52.36 -17.17
CA LEU A 397 -5.23 -52.10 -17.06
C LEU A 397 -4.99 -50.61 -16.72
N PRO A 398 -3.94 -50.28 -15.96
CA PRO A 398 -3.66 -48.90 -15.54
C PRO A 398 -3.55 -47.90 -16.71
N PHE A 399 -2.91 -48.30 -17.83
CA PHE A 399 -2.76 -47.43 -19.00
C PHE A 399 -4.08 -47.10 -19.68
N ASP A 400 -5.00 -48.07 -19.78
CA ASP A 400 -6.33 -47.86 -20.37
C ASP A 400 -7.16 -46.91 -19.51
N THR A 401 -7.04 -47.03 -18.18
CA THR A 401 -7.71 -46.14 -17.23
C THR A 401 -7.19 -44.71 -17.39
N VAL A 402 -5.87 -44.53 -17.44
CA VAL A 402 -5.25 -43.20 -17.65
C VAL A 402 -5.67 -42.61 -19.00
N PHE A 403 -5.75 -43.42 -20.06
CA PHE A 403 -6.23 -42.96 -21.37
C PHE A 403 -7.66 -42.42 -21.31
N ILE A 404 -8.58 -43.16 -20.67
CA ILE A 404 -9.98 -42.75 -20.53
C ILE A 404 -10.10 -41.47 -19.68
N VAL A 405 -9.39 -41.40 -18.56
CA VAL A 405 -9.39 -40.20 -17.69
C VAL A 405 -8.85 -38.99 -18.45
N ASN A 406 -7.76 -39.13 -19.21
CA ASN A 406 -7.23 -38.02 -20.01
C ASN A 406 -8.19 -37.57 -21.11
N ARG A 407 -8.92 -38.51 -21.75
CA ARG A 407 -9.94 -38.17 -22.75
C ARG A 407 -11.13 -37.42 -22.12
N PHE A 408 -11.58 -37.86 -20.96
CA PHE A 408 -12.60 -37.17 -20.17
C PHE A 408 -12.17 -35.75 -19.80
N LEU A 409 -10.99 -35.60 -19.17
CA LEU A 409 -10.46 -34.28 -18.80
C LEU A 409 -10.22 -33.38 -20.02
N GLY A 410 -9.86 -33.96 -21.16
CA GLY A 410 -9.75 -33.25 -22.44
C GLY A 410 -11.08 -32.69 -22.93
N ALA A 411 -12.12 -33.52 -22.99
CA ALA A 411 -13.49 -33.10 -23.37
C ALA A 411 -14.04 -32.02 -22.44
N VAL A 412 -13.83 -32.18 -21.13
CA VAL A 412 -14.20 -31.19 -20.12
C VAL A 412 -13.45 -29.87 -20.31
N SER A 413 -12.13 -29.92 -20.50
CA SER A 413 -11.30 -28.72 -20.66
C SER A 413 -11.69 -27.94 -21.92
N GLN A 414 -11.97 -28.64 -23.01
CA GLN A 414 -12.43 -28.05 -24.26
C GLN A 414 -13.74 -27.26 -24.05
N ALA A 415 -14.75 -27.88 -23.42
CA ALA A 415 -16.02 -27.23 -23.11
C ALA A 415 -15.86 -25.95 -22.28
N VAL A 416 -14.95 -25.98 -21.29
CA VAL A 416 -14.66 -24.82 -20.42
C VAL A 416 -14.03 -23.68 -21.22
N ILE A 417 -13.03 -23.98 -22.04
CA ILE A 417 -12.31 -22.98 -22.85
C ILE A 417 -13.23 -22.35 -23.89
N GLU A 418 -14.04 -23.14 -24.60
CA GLU A 418 -14.99 -22.68 -25.62
C GLU A 418 -16.03 -21.69 -25.05
N ASN A 419 -16.31 -21.78 -23.75
CA ASN A 419 -17.28 -20.93 -23.06
C ASN A 419 -16.63 -19.84 -22.19
N GLY A 420 -15.34 -19.54 -22.39
CA GLY A 420 -14.67 -18.41 -21.73
C GLY A 420 -14.21 -18.67 -20.29
N GLY A 421 -14.20 -19.94 -19.86
CA GLY A 421 -13.61 -20.35 -18.58
C GLY A 421 -12.14 -20.72 -18.71
N GLN A 422 -11.46 -20.79 -17.56
CA GLN A 422 -10.09 -21.25 -17.46
C GLN A 422 -10.01 -22.56 -16.64
N PRO A 423 -9.54 -23.67 -17.24
CA PRO A 423 -9.14 -24.85 -16.47
C PRO A 423 -8.03 -24.46 -15.48
N ASN A 424 -8.21 -24.79 -14.21
CA ASN A 424 -7.34 -24.33 -13.13
C ASN A 424 -6.57 -25.50 -12.48
N GLN A 425 -7.28 -26.43 -11.84
CA GLN A 425 -6.65 -27.53 -11.11
C GLN A 425 -7.27 -28.86 -11.50
N PHE A 426 -6.42 -29.85 -11.79
CA PHE A 426 -6.80 -31.25 -11.97
C PHE A 426 -6.63 -31.99 -10.65
N VAL A 427 -7.68 -32.65 -10.17
CA VAL A 427 -7.70 -33.39 -8.90
C VAL A 427 -8.16 -34.82 -9.18
N GLY A 428 -7.21 -35.72 -9.41
CA GLY A 428 -7.52 -37.08 -9.83
C GLY A 428 -8.19 -37.10 -11.20
N ASP A 429 -9.42 -37.60 -11.25
CA ASP A 429 -10.32 -37.67 -12.40
C ASP A 429 -11.29 -36.49 -12.49
N GLY A 430 -11.13 -35.49 -11.62
CA GLY A 430 -11.92 -34.26 -11.61
C GLY A 430 -11.11 -33.01 -11.97
N MET A 431 -11.84 -31.92 -12.21
CA MET A 431 -11.28 -30.62 -12.59
C MET A 431 -12.02 -29.47 -11.93
N LEU A 432 -11.27 -28.46 -11.51
CA LEU A 432 -11.74 -27.12 -11.15
C LEU A 432 -11.56 -26.18 -12.35
N ALA A 433 -12.64 -25.50 -12.75
CA ALA A 433 -12.63 -24.39 -13.69
C ALA A 433 -13.09 -23.08 -13.03
N LEU A 434 -12.50 -21.97 -13.48
CA LEU A 434 -12.83 -20.62 -13.02
C LEU A 434 -13.41 -19.78 -14.16
N PHE A 435 -14.49 -19.05 -13.88
CA PHE A 435 -15.11 -18.10 -14.79
C PHE A 435 -15.19 -16.72 -14.13
N GLY A 436 -15.09 -15.64 -14.93
CA GLY A 436 -15.15 -14.27 -14.41
C GLY A 436 -13.80 -13.57 -14.22
N LEU A 437 -12.69 -14.17 -14.63
CA LEU A 437 -11.35 -13.56 -14.52
C LEU A 437 -11.21 -12.26 -15.33
N SER A 438 -11.96 -12.14 -16.43
CA SER A 438 -12.02 -10.95 -17.29
C SER A 438 -13.46 -10.54 -17.62
N ALA A 439 -14.45 -11.08 -16.92
CA ALA A 439 -15.87 -10.83 -17.15
C ALA A 439 -16.55 -10.34 -15.87
N ASP A 440 -17.72 -9.70 -16.02
CA ASP A 440 -18.59 -9.35 -14.90
C ASP A 440 -19.32 -10.59 -14.33
N PRO A 441 -19.92 -10.49 -13.11
CA PRO A 441 -20.60 -11.61 -12.47
C PRO A 441 -21.70 -12.28 -13.31
N GLN A 442 -22.51 -11.48 -14.03
CA GLN A 442 -23.61 -12.00 -14.82
C GLN A 442 -23.10 -12.83 -16.00
N THR A 443 -22.14 -12.28 -16.74
CA THR A 443 -21.51 -12.96 -17.87
C THR A 443 -20.80 -14.23 -17.41
N ALA A 444 -20.08 -14.18 -16.28
CA ALA A 444 -19.40 -15.34 -15.71
C ALA A 444 -20.38 -16.48 -15.35
N CYS A 445 -21.53 -16.17 -14.77
CA CYS A 445 -22.56 -17.16 -14.46
C CYS A 445 -23.14 -17.80 -15.74
N ARG A 446 -23.45 -16.99 -16.77
CA ARG A 446 -23.93 -17.51 -18.06
C ARG A 446 -22.90 -18.42 -18.74
N GLN A 447 -21.64 -18.01 -18.73
CA GLN A 447 -20.51 -18.79 -19.27
C GLN A 447 -20.35 -20.14 -18.57
N ALA A 448 -20.40 -20.18 -17.23
CA ALA A 448 -20.29 -21.42 -16.48
C ALA A 448 -21.44 -22.40 -16.77
N LEU A 449 -22.67 -21.89 -16.94
CA LEU A 449 -23.83 -22.72 -17.29
C LEU A 449 -23.74 -23.25 -18.73
N LYS A 450 -23.31 -22.43 -19.69
CA LYS A 450 -23.06 -22.87 -21.07
C LYS A 450 -21.92 -23.89 -21.13
N ALA A 451 -20.86 -23.71 -20.34
CA ALA A 451 -19.78 -24.69 -20.20
C ALA A 451 -20.29 -26.03 -19.66
N ALA A 452 -21.14 -26.04 -18.63
CA ALA A 452 -21.72 -27.27 -18.09
C ALA A 452 -22.57 -28.02 -19.13
N SER A 453 -23.33 -27.28 -19.94
CA SER A 453 -24.04 -27.84 -21.10
C SER A 453 -23.09 -28.44 -22.13
N GLY A 454 -22.01 -27.71 -22.47
CA GLY A 454 -20.98 -28.18 -23.39
C GLY A 454 -20.28 -29.45 -22.89
N ILE A 455 -19.99 -29.54 -21.59
CA ILE A 455 -19.44 -30.76 -20.97
C ILE A 455 -20.36 -31.94 -21.23
N GLY A 456 -21.67 -31.79 -21.03
CA GLY A 456 -22.64 -32.85 -21.32
C GLY A 456 -22.58 -33.33 -22.77
N VAL A 457 -22.55 -32.41 -23.73
CA VAL A 457 -22.46 -32.72 -25.17
C VAL A 457 -21.15 -33.45 -25.50
N HIS A 458 -20.02 -32.90 -25.09
CA HIS A 458 -18.69 -33.48 -25.39
C HIS A 458 -18.49 -34.86 -24.74
N ILE A 459 -19.10 -35.12 -23.59
CA ILE A 459 -19.06 -36.45 -22.94
C ILE A 459 -19.98 -37.46 -23.64
N ASP A 460 -21.12 -37.05 -24.17
CA ASP A 460 -21.95 -37.94 -25.00
C ASP A 460 -21.20 -38.36 -26.27
N GLU A 461 -20.57 -37.41 -26.97
CA GLU A 461 -19.74 -37.71 -28.13
C GLU A 461 -18.59 -38.66 -27.79
N LEU A 462 -17.96 -38.45 -26.62
CA LEU A 462 -16.92 -39.36 -26.13
C LEU A 462 -17.48 -40.77 -25.83
N ASN A 463 -18.69 -40.86 -25.26
CA ASN A 463 -19.35 -42.13 -25.00
C ASN A 463 -19.72 -42.86 -26.30
N ASP A 464 -20.16 -42.15 -27.33
CA ASP A 464 -20.46 -42.73 -28.64
C ASP A 464 -19.19 -43.26 -29.31
N LEU A 465 -18.11 -42.50 -29.26
CA LEU A 465 -16.79 -42.90 -29.79
C LEU A 465 -16.23 -44.13 -29.06
N LEU A 466 -16.43 -44.22 -27.75
CA LEU A 466 -15.94 -45.32 -26.92
C LEU A 466 -17.00 -46.42 -26.69
N SER A 467 -18.10 -46.41 -27.43
CA SER A 467 -19.25 -47.31 -27.19
C SER A 467 -18.91 -48.80 -27.34
N HIS A 468 -17.91 -49.13 -28.16
CA HIS A 468 -17.38 -50.49 -28.31
C HIS A 468 -16.31 -50.84 -27.28
N ASP A 469 -15.65 -49.82 -26.72
CA ASP A 469 -14.53 -49.97 -25.80
C ASP A 469 -14.97 -49.94 -24.33
N LEU A 470 -16.11 -49.31 -24.02
CA LEU A 470 -16.69 -49.16 -22.69
C LEU A 470 -18.01 -49.93 -22.56
N ARG A 471 -18.13 -50.77 -21.52
CA ARG A 471 -19.38 -51.50 -21.21
C ARG A 471 -20.46 -50.61 -20.61
N GLU A 472 -20.05 -49.56 -19.91
CA GLU A 472 -20.92 -48.58 -19.28
C GLU A 472 -20.47 -47.18 -19.72
N PRO A 473 -21.41 -46.27 -20.02
CA PRO A 473 -21.06 -44.91 -20.41
C PRO A 473 -20.39 -44.17 -19.26
N ILE A 474 -19.44 -43.30 -19.61
CA ILE A 474 -18.83 -42.33 -18.70
C ILE A 474 -19.94 -41.42 -18.19
N ARG A 475 -20.07 -41.36 -16.87
CA ARG A 475 -20.97 -40.45 -16.17
C ARG A 475 -20.15 -39.44 -15.39
N PHE A 476 -20.74 -38.30 -15.08
CA PHE A 476 -20.07 -37.21 -14.36
C PHE A 476 -21.03 -36.52 -13.40
N GLY A 477 -20.49 -35.65 -12.55
CA GLY A 477 -21.28 -34.70 -11.75
C GLY A 477 -20.63 -33.33 -11.77
N ILE A 478 -21.43 -32.27 -11.88
CA ILE A 478 -20.98 -30.88 -11.91
C ILE A 478 -21.54 -30.12 -10.71
N GLY A 479 -20.71 -29.35 -10.03
CA GLY A 479 -21.11 -28.38 -9.00
C GLY A 479 -20.72 -26.98 -9.42
N ILE A 480 -21.67 -26.04 -9.41
CA ILE A 480 -21.43 -24.64 -9.82
C ILE A 480 -21.88 -23.69 -8.72
N HIS A 481 -20.97 -22.82 -8.29
CA HIS A 481 -21.29 -21.75 -7.35
C HIS A 481 -20.44 -20.51 -7.63
N GLY A 482 -21.05 -19.34 -7.44
CA GLY A 482 -20.44 -18.03 -7.61
C GLY A 482 -20.30 -17.32 -6.28
N GLY A 483 -19.27 -16.48 -6.14
CA GLY A 483 -19.08 -15.66 -4.95
C GLY A 483 -17.75 -14.91 -4.97
N GLU A 484 -17.57 -14.03 -4.00
CA GLU A 484 -16.30 -13.31 -3.78
C GLU A 484 -15.20 -14.28 -3.33
N VAL A 485 -14.10 -14.29 -4.07
CA VAL A 485 -12.92 -15.12 -3.80
C VAL A 485 -11.65 -14.28 -3.92
N ILE A 486 -10.57 -14.77 -3.33
CA ILE A 486 -9.24 -14.18 -3.50
C ILE A 486 -8.50 -14.98 -4.56
N ILE A 487 -8.11 -14.33 -5.66
CA ILE A 487 -7.30 -14.95 -6.71
C ILE A 487 -5.82 -14.61 -6.52
N GLY A 488 -4.95 -15.58 -6.79
CA GLY A 488 -3.52 -15.34 -6.79
C GLY A 488 -2.69 -16.61 -6.93
N ASP A 489 -1.38 -16.38 -6.96
CA ASP A 489 -0.35 -17.40 -7.03
C ASP A 489 -0.21 -18.10 -5.67
N ILE A 490 -0.59 -19.37 -5.58
CA ILE A 490 -0.46 -20.20 -4.38
C ILE A 490 0.59 -21.28 -4.63
N GLY A 491 1.60 -21.33 -3.78
CA GLY A 491 2.63 -22.35 -3.89
C GLY A 491 3.94 -21.99 -3.21
N TYR A 492 4.98 -22.78 -3.48
CA TYR A 492 6.31 -22.58 -2.91
C TYR A 492 7.38 -22.75 -3.98
N ARG A 493 8.24 -21.72 -4.14
CA ARG A 493 9.32 -21.65 -5.13
C ARG A 493 8.79 -21.86 -6.56
N ASP A 494 9.23 -22.93 -7.22
CA ASP A 494 8.91 -23.24 -8.62
C ASP A 494 7.59 -24.03 -8.74
N HIS A 495 6.93 -24.34 -7.63
CA HIS A 495 5.64 -25.00 -7.58
C HIS A 495 4.55 -24.00 -7.19
N VAL A 496 4.29 -23.04 -8.09
CA VAL A 496 3.26 -22.01 -7.93
C VAL A 496 2.12 -22.28 -8.90
N VAL A 497 0.89 -22.31 -8.39
CA VAL A 497 -0.33 -22.47 -9.18
C VAL A 497 -1.20 -21.26 -8.94
N PHE A 498 -1.55 -20.55 -10.01
CA PHE A 498 -2.58 -19.52 -9.97
C PHE A 498 -3.92 -20.18 -9.64
N THR A 499 -4.58 -19.79 -8.55
CA THR A 499 -5.87 -20.37 -8.17
C THR A 499 -6.73 -19.38 -7.40
N ALA A 500 -8.00 -19.75 -7.17
CA ALA A 500 -8.94 -19.00 -6.34
C ALA A 500 -9.03 -19.64 -4.95
N LEU A 501 -9.10 -18.80 -3.91
CA LEU A 501 -9.30 -19.21 -2.53
C LEU A 501 -10.51 -18.48 -1.94
N GLY A 502 -11.45 -19.24 -1.39
CA GLY A 502 -12.64 -18.69 -0.73
C GLY A 502 -13.68 -19.76 -0.46
N ASP A 503 -14.71 -19.39 0.30
CA ASP A 503 -15.84 -20.28 0.59
C ASP A 503 -16.52 -20.74 -0.70
N ALA A 504 -16.62 -19.85 -1.71
CA ALA A 504 -17.31 -20.17 -2.95
C ALA A 504 -16.71 -21.38 -3.70
N VAL A 505 -15.37 -21.52 -3.66
CA VAL A 505 -14.66 -22.68 -4.26
C VAL A 505 -15.02 -23.96 -3.51
N ASN A 506 -15.03 -23.93 -2.19
CA ASN A 506 -15.36 -25.09 -1.35
C ASN A 506 -16.83 -25.51 -1.50
N VAL A 507 -17.74 -24.54 -1.61
CA VAL A 507 -19.16 -24.80 -1.85
C VAL A 507 -19.35 -25.47 -3.20
N ALA A 508 -18.71 -24.98 -4.28
CA ALA A 508 -18.81 -25.61 -5.60
C ALA A 508 -18.36 -27.08 -5.59
N ALA A 509 -17.25 -27.40 -4.91
CA ALA A 509 -16.79 -28.79 -4.74
C ALA A 509 -17.83 -29.66 -4.01
N ARG A 510 -18.43 -29.15 -2.93
CA ARG A 510 -19.47 -29.88 -2.19
C ARG A 510 -20.74 -30.06 -3.02
N LEU A 511 -21.16 -29.06 -3.78
CA LEU A 511 -22.31 -29.19 -4.69
C LEU A 511 -22.08 -30.30 -5.72
N GLN A 512 -20.85 -30.41 -6.24
CA GLN A 512 -20.46 -31.50 -7.13
C GLN A 512 -20.62 -32.86 -6.44
N GLU A 513 -20.09 -33.02 -5.22
CA GLU A 513 -20.21 -34.27 -4.46
C GLU A 513 -21.69 -34.67 -4.24
N MET A 514 -22.55 -33.70 -3.97
CA MET A 514 -23.98 -33.91 -3.75
C MET A 514 -24.74 -34.45 -4.96
N THR A 515 -24.22 -34.25 -6.18
CA THR A 515 -24.82 -34.81 -7.40
C THR A 515 -25.02 -36.34 -7.30
N LYS A 516 -24.17 -37.04 -6.54
CA LYS A 516 -24.24 -38.49 -6.31
C LYS A 516 -25.51 -38.88 -5.55
N GLY A 517 -25.81 -38.17 -4.46
CA GLY A 517 -27.00 -38.43 -3.64
C GLY A 517 -28.30 -37.95 -4.29
N LEU A 518 -28.22 -36.88 -5.09
CA LEU A 518 -29.37 -36.29 -5.80
C LEU A 518 -29.65 -36.94 -7.16
N ALA A 519 -28.81 -37.89 -7.60
CA ALA A 519 -28.94 -38.59 -8.87
C ALA A 519 -29.13 -37.67 -10.09
N CYS A 520 -28.39 -36.56 -10.14
CA CYS A 520 -28.46 -35.54 -11.19
C CYS A 520 -27.09 -35.31 -11.85
N GLU A 521 -27.02 -34.62 -12.99
CA GLU A 521 -25.75 -34.31 -13.67
C GLU A 521 -25.10 -33.03 -13.16
N ALA A 522 -25.89 -32.02 -12.76
CA ALA A 522 -25.36 -30.80 -12.17
C ALA A 522 -26.18 -30.30 -10.98
N VAL A 523 -25.50 -29.59 -10.07
CA VAL A 523 -26.10 -28.82 -8.98
C VAL A 523 -25.56 -27.40 -9.05
N VAL A 524 -26.45 -26.43 -9.13
CA VAL A 524 -26.12 -25.01 -9.29
C VAL A 524 -26.65 -24.24 -8.10
N SER A 525 -25.85 -23.38 -7.46
CA SER A 525 -26.35 -22.53 -6.38
C SER A 525 -27.40 -21.53 -6.87
N GLU A 526 -28.34 -21.15 -6.00
CA GLU A 526 -29.35 -20.12 -6.31
C GLU A 526 -28.74 -18.80 -6.80
N GLU A 527 -27.62 -18.40 -6.21
CA GLU A 527 -26.89 -17.19 -6.59
C GLU A 527 -26.44 -17.17 -8.06
N VAL A 528 -26.01 -18.32 -8.59
CA VAL A 528 -25.61 -18.45 -9.99
C VAL A 528 -26.82 -18.36 -10.92
N ARG A 529 -27.97 -18.93 -10.54
CA ARG A 529 -29.24 -18.78 -11.26
C ARG A 529 -29.63 -17.31 -11.33
N ASP A 530 -29.59 -16.62 -10.19
CA ASP A 530 -29.96 -15.20 -10.07
C ASP A 530 -29.10 -14.30 -10.92
N ASN A 531 -27.78 -14.42 -10.76
CA ASN A 531 -26.84 -13.61 -11.53
C ASN A 531 -26.87 -13.94 -13.03
N ALA A 532 -27.16 -15.19 -13.41
CA ALA A 532 -27.39 -15.56 -14.81
C ALA A 532 -28.73 -15.05 -15.37
N GLY A 533 -29.64 -14.56 -14.53
CA GLY A 533 -30.97 -14.09 -14.93
C GLY A 533 -31.88 -15.21 -15.44
N LEU A 534 -31.76 -16.43 -14.90
CA LEU A 534 -32.70 -17.51 -15.22
C LEU A 534 -34.02 -17.32 -14.46
N ALA A 535 -35.13 -17.76 -15.04
CA ALA A 535 -36.44 -17.72 -14.39
C ALA A 535 -36.48 -18.59 -13.13
N GLU A 536 -37.28 -18.19 -12.14
CA GLU A 536 -37.37 -18.88 -10.84
C GLU A 536 -37.88 -20.32 -10.94
N ASP A 537 -38.71 -20.62 -11.94
CA ASP A 537 -39.28 -21.92 -12.23
C ASP A 537 -38.48 -22.74 -13.27
N ALA A 538 -37.34 -22.22 -13.75
CA ALA A 538 -36.57 -22.86 -14.82
C ALA A 538 -35.96 -24.21 -14.42
N LEU A 539 -35.66 -24.42 -13.14
CA LEU A 539 -35.05 -25.62 -12.60
C LEU A 539 -35.61 -25.94 -11.20
N PRO A 540 -35.77 -27.23 -10.83
CA PRO A 540 -36.22 -27.61 -9.49
C PRO A 540 -35.31 -27.06 -8.39
N GLN A 541 -35.91 -26.41 -7.38
CA GLN A 541 -35.20 -25.93 -6.19
C GLN A 541 -35.17 -27.00 -5.10
N GLN A 542 -34.07 -27.05 -4.38
CA GLN A 542 -33.95 -27.84 -3.16
C GLN A 542 -33.06 -27.07 -2.15
N GLU A 543 -33.37 -27.20 -0.86
CA GLU A 543 -32.46 -26.74 0.19
C GLU A 543 -31.52 -27.88 0.59
N VAL A 544 -30.24 -27.57 0.68
CA VAL A 544 -29.20 -28.53 1.03
C VAL A 544 -28.35 -28.03 2.19
N ALA A 545 -28.08 -28.92 3.15
CA ALA A 545 -27.13 -28.63 4.22
C ALA A 545 -25.70 -28.81 3.69
N ILE A 546 -24.90 -27.75 3.77
CA ILE A 546 -23.49 -27.78 3.36
C ILE A 546 -22.62 -27.85 4.61
N ARG A 547 -21.81 -28.91 4.71
CA ARG A 547 -20.89 -29.12 5.85
C ARG A 547 -20.02 -27.90 6.10
N GLY A 548 -20.14 -27.25 7.26
CA GLY A 548 -19.34 -26.06 7.60
C GLY A 548 -20.03 -24.73 7.31
N ARG A 549 -21.31 -24.74 6.94
CA ARG A 549 -22.22 -23.59 7.03
C ARG A 549 -23.35 -23.91 8.02
N ASP A 550 -23.77 -22.91 8.77
CA ASP A 550 -24.87 -23.02 9.73
C ASP A 550 -26.25 -22.91 9.05
N GLU A 551 -26.32 -22.18 7.93
CA GLU A 551 -27.55 -21.99 7.16
C GLU A 551 -27.60 -22.91 5.92
N PRO A 552 -28.77 -23.53 5.63
CA PRO A 552 -28.94 -24.32 4.41
C PRO A 552 -28.82 -23.44 3.16
N LEU A 553 -28.26 -23.99 2.08
CA LEU A 553 -28.12 -23.30 0.81
C LEU A 553 -29.24 -23.74 -0.14
N ALA A 554 -29.94 -22.79 -0.74
CA ALA A 554 -30.85 -23.07 -1.86
C ALA A 554 -30.03 -23.40 -3.12
N VAL A 555 -30.36 -24.51 -3.77
CA VAL A 555 -29.71 -24.99 -4.99
C VAL A 555 -30.72 -25.44 -6.02
N ARG A 556 -30.30 -25.44 -7.28
CA ARG A 556 -31.04 -25.91 -8.45
C ARG A 556 -30.47 -27.23 -8.92
N VAL A 557 -31.33 -28.25 -8.98
CA VAL A 557 -30.97 -29.61 -9.37
C VAL A 557 -31.18 -29.77 -10.87
N VAL A 558 -30.14 -30.19 -11.58
CA VAL A 558 -30.14 -30.32 -13.03
C VAL A 558 -29.96 -31.78 -13.41
N ALA A 559 -31.06 -32.44 -13.79
CA ALA A 559 -31.03 -33.84 -14.17
C ALA A 559 -30.16 -34.10 -15.41
N ASN A 560 -30.25 -33.21 -16.41
CA ASN A 560 -29.46 -33.27 -17.64
C ASN A 560 -28.79 -31.92 -17.90
N ALA A 561 -27.46 -31.88 -17.97
CA ALA A 561 -26.69 -30.64 -18.10
C ALA A 561 -26.90 -29.93 -19.46
N ARG A 562 -27.25 -30.66 -20.53
CA ARG A 562 -27.42 -30.11 -21.89
C ARG A 562 -28.56 -29.10 -22.00
N GLN A 563 -29.51 -29.12 -21.06
CA GLN A 563 -30.61 -28.15 -21.07
C GLN A 563 -30.17 -26.75 -20.62
N LEU A 564 -29.00 -26.61 -19.97
CA LEU A 564 -28.57 -25.34 -19.38
C LEU A 564 -28.30 -24.25 -20.43
N ALA A 565 -27.72 -24.58 -21.59
CA ALA A 565 -27.47 -23.60 -22.64
C ALA A 565 -28.78 -22.99 -23.18
N ALA A 566 -29.78 -23.82 -23.44
CA ALA A 566 -31.09 -23.37 -23.93
C ALA A 566 -31.80 -22.44 -22.92
N LEU A 567 -31.65 -22.69 -21.62
CA LEU A 567 -32.20 -21.82 -20.57
C LEU A 567 -31.49 -20.45 -20.54
N VAL A 568 -30.17 -20.43 -20.69
CA VAL A 568 -29.40 -19.18 -20.76
C VAL A 568 -29.76 -18.38 -22.00
N ASP A 569 -29.81 -19.02 -23.18
CA ASP A 569 -30.13 -18.34 -24.44
C ASP A 569 -31.57 -17.78 -24.43
N ARG A 570 -32.52 -18.49 -23.82
CA ARG A 570 -33.89 -17.99 -23.63
C ARG A 570 -33.92 -16.75 -22.74
N SER A 571 -33.14 -16.73 -21.66
CA SER A 571 -33.00 -15.56 -20.79
C SER A 571 -32.36 -14.37 -21.53
N GLU A 572 -31.33 -14.60 -22.34
CA GLU A 572 -30.68 -13.54 -23.14
C GLU A 572 -31.68 -12.92 -24.15
N ARG A 573 -32.53 -13.72 -24.78
CA ARG A 573 -33.56 -13.24 -25.72
C ARG A 573 -34.72 -12.49 -25.06
N VAL A 574 -35.00 -12.74 -23.78
CA VAL A 574 -36.05 -12.00 -23.03
C VAL A 574 -35.51 -10.68 -22.50
N ALA A 575 -34.20 -10.58 -22.26
CA ALA A 575 -33.54 -9.38 -21.76
C ALA A 575 -33.14 -8.38 -22.86
N ALA A 576 -32.97 -8.85 -24.10
CA ALA A 576 -32.73 -8.04 -25.31
C ALA A 576 -34.06 -7.53 -25.90
#